data_AF-A0AAP0R874-F1
#
_entry.id   AF-A0AAP0R874-F1
#
_cell.length_a   1.000
_cell.length_b   1.000
_cell.length_c   1.000
_cell.angle_alpha   90.00
_cell.angle_beta   90.00
_cell.angle_gamma   90.00
#
_symmetry.space_group_name_H-M   'P 1'
#
loop_
_entity.id
_entity.type
_entity.pdbx_description
1 polymer ?
#
loop_
_entity_poly.entity_id
_entity_poly.type
_entity_poly.pdbx_seq_one_letter_code
_entity_poly.pdbx_strand_id
1 'polypeptide(L)'
;MDRRTFTTLCAMLRTTDRLKDSRNIDVEEMVAMFLNILAHHIKNRNCIGAPDGTYIKVRVPEEDKPRYRTRKNEIATNVLGVCSQDMQFIYVLPGWEGSAADSRVLQDAVSWRNGLIVPCGYYYLVDAGYTNGEGFLTPYRGQRYHLNDWR
;
A
#
# COMPACT_ATOMS: atom_id res chain seq x y z
N MET A 1 -15.85 7.86 -18.72
CA MET A 1 -16.10 9.29 -18.48
C MET A 1 -15.45 10.09 -19.61
N ASP A 2 -16.11 11.09 -20.17
CA ASP A 2 -15.51 11.93 -21.22
C ASP A 2 -14.63 13.05 -20.63
N ARG A 3 -13.78 13.65 -21.48
CA ARG A 3 -12.75 14.61 -21.07
C ARG A 3 -13.33 15.87 -20.42
N ARG A 4 -14.47 16.39 -20.89
CA ARG A 4 -15.07 17.60 -20.30
C ARG A 4 -15.60 17.31 -18.90
N THR A 5 -16.29 16.18 -18.73
CA THR A 5 -16.80 15.74 -17.43
C THR A 5 -15.67 15.53 -16.42
N PHE A 6 -14.55 14.93 -16.85
CA PHE A 6 -13.37 14.73 -16.02
C PHE A 6 -12.73 16.04 -15.57
N THR A 7 -12.53 17.00 -16.48
CA THR A 7 -11.96 18.31 -16.14
C THR A 7 -12.87 19.10 -15.22
N THR A 8 -14.20 19.04 -15.42
CA THR A 8 -15.17 19.67 -14.52
C THR A 8 -15.10 19.07 -13.12
N LEU A 9 -14.99 17.75 -13.00
CA LEU A 9 -14.83 17.09 -11.71
C LEU A 9 -13.54 17.51 -11.00
N CYS A 10 -12.41 17.55 -11.70
CA CYS A 10 -11.14 18.02 -11.13
C CYS A 10 -11.24 19.48 -10.66
N ALA A 11 -11.87 20.35 -11.46
CA ALA A 11 -12.12 21.74 -11.08
C ALA A 11 -13.01 21.85 -9.83
N MET A 12 -14.07 21.05 -9.75
CA MET A 12 -14.95 21.00 -8.57
C MET A 12 -14.19 20.52 -7.33
N LEU A 13 -13.34 19.50 -7.45
CA LEU A 13 -12.56 18.98 -6.31
C LEU A 13 -11.48 19.97 -5.84
N ARG A 14 -10.91 20.75 -6.76
CA ARG A 14 -10.02 21.88 -6.44
C ARG A 14 -10.74 22.99 -5.68
N THR A 15 -11.98 23.31 -6.07
CA THR A 15 -12.74 24.42 -5.45
C THR A 15 -13.45 24.04 -4.15
N THR A 16 -13.91 22.79 -4.03
CA THR A 16 -14.88 22.38 -2.99
C THR A 16 -14.22 21.53 -1.90
N ASP A 17 -13.29 20.63 -2.27
CA ASP A 17 -12.68 19.65 -1.34
C ASP A 17 -11.20 19.93 -1.02
N ARG A 18 -10.70 21.13 -1.38
CA ARG A 18 -9.33 21.60 -1.12
C ARG A 18 -8.23 20.70 -1.71
N LEU A 19 -8.54 19.85 -2.70
CA LEU A 19 -7.53 19.03 -3.35
C LEU A 19 -6.52 19.95 -4.06
N LYS A 20 -5.24 19.74 -3.79
CA LYS A 20 -4.15 20.52 -4.36
C LYS A 20 -3.10 19.60 -4.94
N ASP A 21 -2.39 20.11 -5.92
CA ASP A 21 -1.23 19.44 -6.48
C ASP A 21 -0.22 19.17 -5.37
N SER A 22 0.36 17.97 -5.40
CA SER A 22 1.49 17.63 -4.56
C SER A 22 2.79 17.94 -5.29
N ARG A 23 3.93 17.76 -4.62
CA ARG A 23 5.25 17.93 -5.25
C ARG A 23 5.46 17.03 -6.47
N ASN A 24 4.76 15.90 -6.55
CA ASN A 24 5.06 14.82 -7.50
C ASN A 24 3.86 14.38 -8.36
N ILE A 25 2.64 14.80 -8.03
CA ILE A 25 1.38 14.31 -8.65
C ILE A 25 0.37 15.46 -8.65
N ASP A 26 -0.28 15.70 -9.79
CA ASP A 26 -1.33 16.71 -9.94
C ASP A 26 -2.73 16.18 -9.53
N VAL A 27 -3.69 17.09 -9.32
CA VAL A 27 -5.07 16.72 -8.93
C VAL A 27 -5.73 15.84 -9.99
N GLU A 28 -5.47 16.11 -11.26
CA GLU A 28 -6.01 15.35 -12.38
C GLU A 28 -5.53 13.89 -12.31
N GLU A 29 -4.24 13.64 -12.09
CA GLU A 29 -3.67 12.32 -11.86
C GLU A 29 -4.24 11.65 -10.61
N MET A 30 -4.41 12.38 -9.50
CA MET A 30 -5.05 11.84 -8.29
C MET A 30 -6.49 11.38 -8.56
N VAL A 31 -7.28 12.22 -9.22
CA VAL A 31 -8.69 11.95 -9.56
C VAL A 31 -8.78 10.85 -10.61
N ALA A 32 -7.87 10.83 -11.58
CA ALA A 32 -7.77 9.76 -12.56
C ALA A 32 -7.45 8.43 -11.89
N MET A 33 -6.50 8.36 -10.96
CA MET A 33 -6.19 7.15 -10.20
C MET A 33 -7.39 6.68 -9.38
N PHE A 34 -8.08 7.60 -8.69
CA PHE A 34 -9.28 7.28 -7.90
C PHE A 34 -10.42 6.75 -8.77
N LEU A 35 -10.74 7.45 -9.86
CA LEU A 35 -11.75 7.01 -10.82
C LEU A 35 -11.34 5.72 -11.52
N ASN A 36 -10.05 5.50 -11.76
CA ASN A 36 -9.53 4.25 -12.30
C ASN A 36 -9.78 3.10 -11.32
N ILE A 37 -9.50 3.29 -10.03
CA ILE A 37 -9.81 2.29 -8.99
C ILE A 37 -11.32 2.00 -8.91
N LEU A 38 -12.17 3.03 -8.95
CA LEU A 38 -13.63 2.88 -8.87
C LEU A 38 -14.24 2.27 -10.14
N ALA A 39 -13.82 2.72 -11.32
CA ALA A 39 -14.34 2.25 -12.60
C ALA A 39 -13.89 0.81 -12.92
N HIS A 40 -12.78 0.35 -12.32
CA HIS A 40 -12.24 -1.00 -12.48
C HIS A 40 -12.72 -2.01 -11.42
N HIS A 41 -13.91 -1.80 -10.82
CA HIS A 41 -14.58 -2.78 -9.94
C HIS A 41 -15.00 -4.10 -10.65
N ILE A 42 -14.42 -4.43 -11.81
CA ILE A 42 -14.41 -5.76 -12.48
C ILE A 42 -12.96 -6.17 -12.82
N LYS A 43 -12.05 -6.01 -11.85
CA LYS A 43 -10.59 -6.32 -11.88
C LYS A 43 -9.72 -5.15 -12.32
N ASN A 44 -8.96 -4.63 -11.35
CA ASN A 44 -7.73 -3.87 -11.53
C ASN A 44 -6.75 -4.67 -12.39
N ARG A 45 -6.88 -4.67 -13.73
CA ARG A 45 -6.21 -5.63 -14.63
C ARG A 45 -4.67 -5.68 -14.49
N ASN A 46 -4.09 -4.61 -13.95
CA ASN A 46 -2.65 -4.48 -13.77
C ASN A 46 -2.22 -4.51 -12.28
N CYS A 47 -3.16 -4.67 -11.34
CA CYS A 47 -2.81 -4.90 -9.94
C CYS A 47 -2.35 -6.34 -9.78
N ILE A 48 -1.13 -6.54 -9.33
CA ILE A 48 -0.56 -7.88 -9.12
C ILE A 48 -1.11 -8.47 -7.81
N GLY A 49 -1.22 -7.62 -6.78
CA GLY A 49 -1.63 -8.03 -5.46
C GLY A 49 -1.51 -6.92 -4.42
N ALA A 50 -1.67 -7.30 -3.16
CA ALA A 50 -1.51 -6.43 -2.01
C ALA A 50 -0.49 -7.03 -1.03
N PRO A 51 0.66 -6.37 -0.81
CA PRO A 51 1.55 -6.66 0.31
C PRO A 51 0.98 -6.16 1.64
N ASP A 52 1.07 -7.00 2.67
CA ASP A 52 0.76 -6.62 4.04
C ASP A 52 1.69 -7.33 5.04
N GLY A 53 1.97 -6.64 6.15
CA GLY A 53 2.82 -7.15 7.23
C GLY A 53 1.98 -7.88 8.27
N THR A 54 2.35 -9.11 8.59
CA THR A 54 1.72 -9.88 9.68
C THR A 54 2.74 -10.25 10.76
N TYR A 55 2.31 -10.23 12.01
CA TYR A 55 3.16 -10.56 13.15
C TYR A 55 2.93 -11.99 13.60
N ILE A 56 4.00 -12.78 13.62
CA ILE A 56 3.99 -14.13 14.17
C ILE A 56 4.74 -14.10 15.50
N LYS A 57 4.09 -14.56 16.58
CA LYS A 57 4.70 -14.60 17.92
C LYS A 57 5.91 -15.53 17.92
N VAL A 58 7.00 -15.07 18.52
CA VAL A 58 8.25 -15.84 18.62
C VAL A 58 8.81 -15.80 20.03
N ARG A 59 9.70 -16.73 20.33
CA ARG A 59 10.54 -16.71 21.53
C ARG A 59 11.95 -16.38 21.10
N VAL A 60 12.53 -15.37 21.73
CA VAL A 60 13.92 -14.92 21.50
C VAL A 60 14.61 -14.72 22.84
N PRO A 61 15.95 -14.75 22.90
CA PRO A 61 16.72 -14.40 24.10
C PRO A 61 16.33 -13.03 24.67
N GLU A 62 16.51 -12.82 25.98
CA GLU A 62 16.16 -11.55 26.65
C GLU A 62 16.83 -10.34 26.03
N GLU A 63 18.08 -10.49 25.58
CA GLU A 63 18.88 -9.46 24.89
C GLU A 63 18.27 -9.00 23.56
N ASP A 64 17.56 -9.89 22.85
CA ASP A 64 16.95 -9.61 21.56
C ASP A 64 15.50 -9.14 21.65
N LYS A 65 14.81 -9.38 22.78
CA LYS A 65 13.41 -8.97 22.98
C LYS A 65 13.13 -7.51 22.63
N PRO A 66 14.00 -6.52 22.91
CA PRO A 66 13.76 -5.14 22.50
C PRO A 66 13.56 -4.98 20.98
N ARG A 67 14.29 -5.74 20.16
CA ARG A 67 14.18 -5.69 18.69
C ARG A 67 12.90 -6.35 18.18
N TYR A 68 12.49 -7.46 18.77
CA TYR A 68 11.28 -8.20 18.36
C TYR A 68 9.99 -7.64 18.95
N ARG A 69 10.04 -6.52 19.67
CA ARG A 69 8.88 -5.93 20.32
C ARG A 69 8.04 -5.12 19.32
N THR A 70 6.78 -5.51 19.16
CA THR A 70 5.81 -4.79 18.34
C THR A 70 5.26 -3.55 19.05
N ARG A 71 4.54 -2.70 18.31
CA ARG A 71 3.79 -1.55 18.87
C ARG A 71 2.76 -1.96 19.94
N LYS A 72 2.27 -3.20 19.90
CA LYS A 72 1.33 -3.77 20.89
C LYS A 72 2.04 -4.44 22.07
N ASN A 73 3.35 -4.24 22.21
CA ASN A 73 4.18 -4.80 23.27
C ASN A 73 4.29 -6.33 23.25
N GLU A 74 4.03 -6.96 22.10
CA GLU A 74 4.20 -8.40 21.90
C GLU A 74 5.57 -8.72 21.31
N ILE A 75 6.12 -9.90 21.61
CA ILE A 75 7.37 -10.39 21.01
C ILE A 75 7.01 -11.19 19.75
N ALA A 76 7.32 -10.64 18.59
CA ALA A 76 6.94 -11.23 17.29
C ALA A 76 7.99 -10.94 16.21
N THR A 77 8.01 -11.79 15.19
CA THR A 77 8.69 -11.54 13.92
C THR A 77 7.67 -10.97 12.93
N ASN A 78 8.08 -9.98 12.15
CA ASN A 78 7.29 -9.44 11.05
C ASN A 78 7.51 -10.32 9.81
N VAL A 79 6.41 -10.72 9.19
CA VAL A 79 6.38 -11.46 7.93
C VAL A 79 5.59 -10.64 6.92
N LEU A 80 6.24 -10.25 5.83
CA LEU A 80 5.55 -9.62 4.71
C LEU A 80 4.95 -10.71 3.84
N GLY A 81 3.63 -10.70 3.68
CA GLY A 81 2.91 -11.56 2.74
C GLY A 81 2.36 -10.73 1.60
N VAL A 82 2.42 -11.23 0.38
CA VAL A 82 1.78 -10.59 -0.79
C VAL A 82 0.72 -11.53 -1.34
N CYS A 83 -0.52 -11.04 -1.35
CA CYS A 83 -1.66 -11.78 -1.84
C CYS A 83 -2.08 -11.29 -3.22
N SER A 84 -2.35 -12.20 -4.15
CA SER A 84 -2.94 -11.88 -5.44
C SER A 84 -4.41 -11.46 -5.31
N GLN A 85 -5.02 -11.06 -6.42
CA GLN A 85 -6.45 -10.76 -6.50
C GLN A 85 -7.34 -11.94 -6.12
N ASP A 86 -6.86 -13.17 -6.29
CA ASP A 86 -7.57 -14.41 -5.94
C ASP A 86 -7.26 -14.86 -4.49
N MET A 87 -6.70 -13.97 -3.66
CA MET A 87 -6.31 -14.22 -2.27
C MET A 87 -5.29 -15.34 -2.09
N GLN A 88 -4.48 -15.62 -3.12
CA GLN A 88 -3.38 -16.58 -3.04
C GLN A 88 -2.07 -15.87 -2.70
N PHE A 89 -1.25 -16.45 -1.83
CA PHE A 89 0.09 -15.93 -1.57
C PHE A 89 0.98 -16.12 -2.80
N ILE A 90 1.51 -15.02 -3.32
CA ILE A 90 2.45 -15.00 -4.45
C ILE A 90 3.88 -14.67 -4.01
N TYR A 91 4.04 -14.15 -2.79
CA TYR A 91 5.34 -13.89 -2.18
C TYR A 91 5.22 -13.85 -0.65
N VAL A 92 6.25 -14.34 0.04
CA VAL A 92 6.37 -14.29 1.50
C VAL A 92 7.83 -13.99 1.87
N LEU A 93 8.05 -12.93 2.66
CA LEU A 93 9.35 -12.59 3.24
C LEU A 93 9.26 -12.67 4.77
N PRO A 94 9.76 -13.76 5.38
CA PRO A 94 9.83 -13.90 6.82
C PRO A 94 11.12 -13.30 7.39
N GLY A 95 11.13 -13.07 8.71
CA GLY A 95 12.38 -12.91 9.49
C GLY A 95 12.75 -11.49 9.88
N TRP A 96 11.88 -10.51 9.63
CA TRP A 96 12.10 -9.14 10.08
C TRP A 96 11.75 -8.96 11.56
N GLU A 97 12.45 -8.08 12.27
CA GLU A 97 12.15 -7.89 13.69
C GLU A 97 10.77 -7.24 13.89
N GLY A 98 10.10 -7.56 15.00
CA GLY A 98 8.78 -7.01 15.31
C GLY A 98 8.73 -5.48 15.43
N SER A 99 9.88 -4.81 15.61
CA SER A 99 9.98 -3.35 15.60
C SER A 99 10.27 -2.75 14.22
N ALA A 100 10.50 -3.56 13.19
CA ALA A 100 10.86 -3.09 11.86
C ALA A 100 9.71 -2.27 11.25
N ALA A 101 10.06 -1.15 10.61
CA ALA A 101 9.09 -0.34 9.88
C ALA A 101 8.71 -1.02 8.56
N ASP A 102 7.43 -0.98 8.22
CA ASP A 102 6.88 -1.62 7.02
C ASP A 102 7.63 -1.20 5.74
N SER A 103 7.99 0.08 5.62
CA SER A 103 8.78 0.60 4.51
C SER A 103 10.15 -0.08 4.35
N ARG A 104 10.81 -0.42 5.46
CA ARG A 104 12.11 -1.12 5.45
C ARG A 104 11.94 -2.57 5.01
N VAL A 105 10.90 -3.24 5.49
CA VAL A 105 10.57 -4.62 5.11
C VAL A 105 10.25 -4.70 3.62
N LEU A 106 9.48 -3.74 3.09
CA LEU A 106 9.17 -3.68 1.66
C LEU A 106 10.41 -3.36 0.81
N GLN A 107 11.25 -2.43 1.25
CA GLN A 107 12.49 -2.11 0.52
C GLN A 107 13.40 -3.33 0.40
N ASP A 108 13.53 -4.10 1.48
CA ASP A 108 14.28 -5.34 1.47
C ASP A 108 13.67 -6.37 0.50
N ALA A 109 12.35 -6.54 0.55
CA ALA A 109 11.62 -7.41 -0.36
C ALA A 109 11.89 -7.07 -1.84
N VAL A 110 11.97 -5.80 -2.20
CA VAL A 110 12.26 -5.35 -3.57
C VAL A 110 13.74 -5.51 -3.94
N SER A 111 14.65 -5.26 -3.00
CA SER A 111 16.09 -5.27 -3.26
C SER A 111 16.72 -6.67 -3.34
N TRP A 112 15.99 -7.70 -2.91
CA TRP A 112 16.50 -9.06 -2.87
C TRP A 112 16.69 -9.63 -4.30
N ARG A 113 17.69 -10.52 -4.51
CA ARG A 113 18.03 -11.07 -5.83
C ARG A 113 16.85 -11.80 -6.53
N ASN A 114 15.94 -12.36 -5.75
CA ASN A 114 14.66 -12.94 -6.19
C ASN A 114 13.49 -12.22 -5.51
N GLY A 115 13.63 -10.89 -5.37
CA GLY A 115 12.72 -10.03 -4.65
C GLY A 115 11.38 -9.83 -5.36
N LEU A 116 10.57 -8.96 -4.77
CA LEU A 116 9.29 -8.55 -5.32
C LEU A 116 9.52 -7.80 -6.65
N ILE A 117 9.18 -8.44 -7.77
CA ILE A 117 9.32 -7.85 -9.10
C ILE A 117 8.01 -7.18 -9.48
N VAL A 118 8.10 -5.94 -9.98
CA VAL A 118 6.97 -5.25 -10.60
C VAL A 118 7.20 -5.16 -12.11
N PRO A 119 6.47 -5.92 -12.93
CA PRO A 119 6.53 -5.78 -14.38
C PRO A 119 6.08 -4.39 -14.85
N CYS A 120 6.62 -3.92 -15.97
CA CYS A 120 6.25 -2.62 -16.54
C CYS A 120 4.74 -2.55 -16.80
N GLY A 121 4.10 -1.48 -16.31
CA GLY A 121 2.66 -1.26 -16.42
C GLY A 121 1.82 -1.95 -15.34
N TYR A 122 2.44 -2.68 -14.41
CA TYR A 122 1.78 -3.33 -13.27
C TYR A 122 2.11 -2.63 -11.95
N TYR A 123 1.33 -2.91 -10.91
CA TYR A 123 1.54 -2.33 -9.57
C TYR A 123 1.02 -3.24 -8.44
N TYR A 124 1.53 -3.01 -7.24
CA TYR A 124 0.99 -3.53 -5.98
C TYR A 124 0.19 -2.44 -5.26
N LEU A 125 -0.93 -2.82 -4.63
CA LEU A 125 -1.68 -1.96 -3.73
C LEU A 125 -1.11 -2.09 -2.31
N VAL A 126 -0.49 -1.03 -1.81
CA VAL A 126 0.17 -0.99 -0.50
C VAL A 126 -0.63 -0.15 0.49
N ASP A 127 -0.52 -0.43 1.78
CA ASP A 127 -1.13 0.40 2.83
C ASP A 127 -0.58 1.85 2.83
N ALA A 128 -1.30 2.79 3.44
CA ALA A 128 -0.90 4.19 3.57
C ALA A 128 0.41 4.38 4.35
N GLY A 129 0.82 3.36 5.13
CA GLY A 129 2.11 3.30 5.82
C GLY A 129 3.32 3.23 4.88
N TYR A 130 3.12 2.83 3.62
CA TYR A 130 4.17 2.76 2.61
C TYR A 130 4.27 4.07 1.81
N THR A 131 5.41 4.32 1.18
CA THR A 131 5.60 5.47 0.28
C THR A 131 5.13 5.13 -1.14
N ASN A 132 4.45 6.06 -1.82
CA ASN A 132 4.20 5.94 -3.25
C ASN A 132 5.52 5.82 -4.00
N GLY A 133 5.58 4.87 -4.93
CA GLY A 133 6.76 4.62 -5.74
C GLY A 133 6.38 3.92 -7.04
N GLU A 134 7.33 3.84 -7.97
CA GLU A 134 7.13 3.08 -9.19
C GLU A 134 6.75 1.63 -8.85
N GLY A 135 5.61 1.16 -9.36
CA GLY A 135 5.09 -0.17 -9.08
C GLY A 135 4.38 -0.35 -7.73
N PHE A 136 4.27 0.68 -6.90
CA PHE A 136 3.59 0.63 -5.60
C PHE A 136 2.64 1.80 -5.41
N LEU A 137 1.34 1.49 -5.34
CA LEU A 137 0.28 2.47 -5.22
C LEU A 137 -0.30 2.48 -3.80
N THR A 138 -0.12 3.59 -3.09
CA THR A 138 -0.68 3.82 -1.74
C THR A 138 -1.99 4.60 -1.83
N PRO A 139 -2.95 4.38 -0.90
CA PRO A 139 -4.12 5.22 -0.76
C PRO A 139 -3.76 6.69 -0.56
N TYR A 140 -4.66 7.58 -0.98
CA TYR A 140 -4.51 9.02 -0.76
C TYR A 140 -4.33 9.33 0.73
N ARG A 141 -3.20 9.98 1.08
CA ARG A 141 -2.88 10.36 2.45
C ARG A 141 -3.65 11.62 2.84
N GLY A 142 -4.55 11.51 3.82
CA GLY A 142 -5.32 12.64 4.34
C GLY A 142 -6.80 12.33 4.57
N GLN A 143 -7.29 11.20 4.06
CA GLN A 143 -8.66 10.72 4.31
C GLN A 143 -8.61 9.30 4.84
N ARG A 144 -9.15 9.09 6.06
CA ARG A 144 -9.27 7.75 6.65
C ARG A 144 -10.44 7.05 5.97
N TYR A 145 -10.16 6.10 5.08
CA TYR A 145 -11.15 5.15 4.59
C TYR A 145 -11.33 4.06 5.66
N HIS A 146 -12.12 4.35 6.70
CA HIS A 146 -12.57 3.31 7.61
C HIS A 146 -13.98 2.89 7.20
N LEU A 147 -14.18 1.59 7.00
CA LEU A 147 -15.46 0.96 6.67
C LEU A 147 -16.59 1.22 7.70
N ASN A 148 -16.33 1.93 8.78
CA ASN A 148 -17.34 2.30 9.78
C ASN A 148 -18.31 3.39 9.33
N ASP A 149 -18.07 4.05 8.20
CA ASP A 149 -18.95 5.09 7.65
C ASP A 149 -20.14 4.53 6.83
N TRP A 150 -20.30 3.19 6.77
CA TRP A 150 -21.43 2.51 6.12
C TRP A 150 -22.31 1.78 7.14
N ARG A 151 -22.97 2.55 8.03
CA ARG A 151 -24.10 2.07 8.83
C ARG A 151 -25.37 2.83 8.50
#